data_AF-F4GVL9-F1
#
_entry.id   AF-F4GVL9-F1
#
_cell.length_a   1.000
_cell.length_b   1.000
_cell.length_c   1.000
_cell.angle_alpha   90.00
_cell.angle_beta   90.00
_cell.angle_gamma   90.00
#
_symmetry.space_group_name_H-M   'P 1'
#
loop_
_entity.id
_entity.type
_entity.pdbx_description
1 polymer ?
#
loop_
_entity_poly.entity_id
_entity_poly.type
_entity_poly.pdbx_seq_one_letter_code
_entity_poly.pdbx_strand_id
1 'polypeptide(L)'
;MALLQQEFVAAMRRFPGAANLITTGTGDSRRGLTATACMSLTAEPPQIGVAVSRSASAYESLVENGCFCVNSLACEQHDLAARFAGPIKGAERFEAGEWTTLATGAPALDGAVVNLDCEISDRLELSTHTLFVGRVVAARYNRTLRSLLYVDGDWASLLPSTGGAVDGLMEGIDTVSGAIDQAMQSSPDSLENLTSFVKDWTQIYTDRYPIAQKYMSVDLYASPENLQAVNRARREFDDKLTGLIQRGIEDGRLEVDDARLTAFAISGLVGWIHRWFRPDGRLTPAEIGDHLAVLVQKMVAKSNIPTDVAPSEEEVRL
;
A
#
# COMPACT_ATOMS: atom_id res chain seq x y z
N MET A 1 10.63 -15.19 -41.67
CA MET A 1 9.45 -15.84 -41.07
C MET A 1 8.57 -14.77 -40.46
N ALA A 2 7.26 -14.79 -40.72
CA ALA A 2 6.31 -13.93 -40.01
C ALA A 2 6.10 -14.49 -38.59
N LEU A 3 6.02 -13.60 -37.59
CA LEU A 3 5.71 -13.95 -36.20
C LEU A 3 4.31 -14.57 -36.12
N LEU A 4 4.16 -15.69 -35.40
CA LEU A 4 2.84 -16.30 -35.20
C LEU A 4 2.02 -15.51 -34.17
N GLN A 5 0.70 -15.46 -34.33
CA GLN A 5 -0.19 -14.74 -33.41
C GLN A 5 -0.01 -15.16 -31.95
N GLN A 6 0.14 -16.47 -31.70
CA GLN A 6 0.34 -17.00 -30.34
C GLN A 6 1.65 -16.51 -29.72
N GLU A 7 2.71 -16.36 -30.51
CA GLU A 7 4.00 -15.86 -30.07
C GLU A 7 3.91 -14.37 -29.72
N PHE A 8 3.21 -13.57 -30.53
CA PHE A 8 2.92 -12.17 -30.22
C PHE A 8 2.13 -12.04 -28.90
N VAL A 9 1.08 -12.85 -28.72
CA VAL A 9 0.27 -12.83 -27.49
C VAL A 9 1.12 -13.21 -26.27
N ALA A 10 1.96 -14.25 -26.39
CA ALA A 10 2.86 -14.67 -25.31
C ALA A 10 3.87 -13.55 -24.95
N ALA A 11 4.43 -12.86 -25.94
CA ALA A 11 5.31 -11.72 -25.71
C ALA A 11 4.56 -10.55 -25.04
N MET A 12 3.36 -10.22 -25.50
CA MET A 12 2.54 -9.14 -24.95
C MET A 12 2.06 -9.41 -23.51
N ARG A 13 1.94 -10.68 -23.10
CA ARG A 13 1.71 -11.02 -21.68
C ARG A 13 2.82 -10.52 -20.76
N ARG A 14 4.05 -10.37 -21.28
CA ARG A 14 5.19 -9.83 -20.54
C ARG A 14 5.33 -8.31 -20.65
N PHE A 15 4.42 -7.64 -21.36
CA PHE A 15 4.38 -6.19 -21.52
C PHE A 15 3.31 -5.59 -20.59
N PRO A 16 3.66 -5.18 -19.36
CA PRO A 16 2.68 -4.73 -18.38
C PRO A 16 1.97 -3.47 -18.86
N GLY A 17 0.67 -3.39 -18.59
CA GLY A 17 -0.15 -2.21 -18.88
C GLY A 17 -0.96 -1.79 -17.67
N ALA A 18 -1.22 -0.49 -17.53
CA ALA A 18 -2.21 -0.03 -16.56
C ALA A 18 -3.60 -0.56 -16.91
N ALA A 19 -4.36 -0.97 -15.90
CA ALA A 19 -5.75 -1.35 -16.08
C ALA A 19 -6.62 -0.09 -16.13
N ASN A 20 -7.29 0.14 -17.25
CA ASN A 20 -8.16 1.30 -17.45
C ASN A 20 -9.58 0.86 -17.80
N LEU A 21 -10.57 1.66 -17.39
CA LEU A 21 -11.94 1.57 -17.92
C LEU A 21 -12.18 2.68 -18.92
N ILE A 22 -12.54 2.30 -20.13
CA ILE A 22 -12.94 3.22 -21.19
C ILE A 22 -14.45 3.27 -21.16
N THR A 23 -15.03 4.44 -20.96
CA THR A 23 -16.47 4.61 -20.69
C THR A 23 -17.05 5.72 -21.55
N THR A 24 -18.31 5.59 -21.94
CA THR A 24 -19.02 6.54 -22.81
C THR A 24 -20.52 6.44 -22.58
N GLY A 25 -21.29 7.40 -23.09
CA GLY A 25 -22.74 7.46 -22.96
C GLY A 25 -23.22 7.94 -21.59
N THR A 26 -24.53 8.02 -21.41
CA THR A 26 -25.18 8.59 -20.23
C THR A 26 -26.40 7.77 -19.82
N GLY A 27 -26.76 7.78 -18.53
CA GLY A 27 -27.89 6.99 -18.02
C GLY A 27 -27.82 5.50 -18.42
N ASP A 28 -28.86 5.01 -19.08
CA ASP A 28 -28.98 3.61 -19.54
C ASP A 28 -28.19 3.31 -20.82
N SER A 29 -27.76 4.35 -21.55
CA SER A 29 -26.90 4.19 -22.74
C SER A 29 -25.42 4.04 -22.38
N ARG A 30 -25.06 4.15 -21.10
CA ARG A 30 -23.67 3.99 -20.64
C ARG A 30 -23.10 2.66 -21.11
N ARG A 31 -21.93 2.72 -21.75
CA ARG A 31 -21.12 1.58 -22.15
C ARG A 31 -19.70 1.80 -21.69
N GLY A 32 -18.99 0.71 -21.43
CA GLY A 32 -17.56 0.79 -21.21
C GLY A 32 -16.91 -0.57 -21.31
N LEU A 33 -15.58 -0.62 -21.26
CA LEU A 33 -14.78 -1.84 -21.26
C LEU A 33 -13.48 -1.65 -20.48
N THR A 34 -12.88 -2.76 -20.06
CA THR A 34 -11.51 -2.76 -19.54
C THR A 34 -10.52 -2.78 -20.69
N ALA A 35 -9.52 -1.90 -20.64
CA ALA A 35 -8.48 -1.79 -21.66
C ALA A 35 -7.10 -1.53 -21.04
N THR A 36 -6.10 -2.24 -21.54
CA THR A 36 -4.68 -1.97 -21.27
C THR A 36 -4.01 -1.19 -22.41
N ALA A 37 -4.59 -1.21 -23.61
CA ALA A 37 -4.09 -0.50 -24.79
C ALA A 37 -4.49 0.99 -24.78
N CYS A 38 -3.93 1.73 -23.82
CA CYS A 38 -4.11 3.16 -23.63
C CYS A 38 -2.74 3.85 -23.53
N MET A 39 -2.53 4.95 -24.27
CA MET A 39 -1.23 5.62 -24.34
C MET A 39 -1.36 7.13 -24.58
N SER A 40 -0.49 7.92 -23.95
CA SER A 40 -0.35 9.35 -24.28
C SER A 40 0.15 9.51 -25.72
N LEU A 41 -0.39 10.49 -26.46
CA LEU A 41 0.03 10.78 -27.84
C LEU A 41 0.79 12.10 -27.95
N THR A 42 0.21 13.20 -27.43
CA THR A 42 0.84 14.53 -27.43
C THR A 42 0.28 15.37 -26.29
N ALA A 43 1.04 16.39 -25.86
CA ALA A 43 0.60 17.37 -24.87
C ALA A 43 0.04 18.66 -25.49
N GLU A 44 0.29 18.91 -26.78
CA GLU A 44 -0.13 20.14 -27.48
C GLU A 44 -0.73 19.80 -28.87
N PRO A 45 -2.07 19.80 -29.02
CA PRO A 45 -3.06 19.79 -27.94
C PRO A 45 -3.00 18.47 -27.14
N PRO A 46 -3.49 18.40 -25.89
CA PRO A 46 -3.40 17.18 -25.08
C PRO A 46 -4.26 16.06 -25.69
N GLN A 47 -3.63 14.96 -26.09
CA GLN A 47 -4.29 13.83 -26.73
C GLN A 47 -3.83 12.49 -26.17
N ILE A 48 -4.79 11.56 -26.08
CA ILE A 48 -4.59 10.17 -25.67
C ILE A 48 -5.16 9.22 -26.73
N GLY A 49 -4.51 8.08 -26.90
CA GLY A 49 -4.93 7.00 -27.80
C GLY A 49 -5.49 5.83 -27.00
N VAL A 50 -6.59 5.25 -27.49
CA VAL A 50 -7.18 4.02 -26.96
C VAL A 50 -7.48 3.07 -28.11
N ALA A 51 -6.86 1.89 -28.12
CA ALA A 51 -7.16 0.86 -29.12
C ALA A 51 -8.29 -0.04 -28.64
N VAL A 52 -9.40 -0.08 -29.37
CA VAL A 52 -10.59 -0.88 -29.02
C VAL A 52 -10.89 -1.86 -30.13
N SER A 53 -11.16 -3.12 -29.76
CA SER A 53 -11.62 -4.13 -30.72
C SER A 53 -12.96 -3.70 -31.32
N ARG A 54 -13.12 -3.87 -32.63
CA ARG A 54 -14.40 -3.62 -33.33
C ARG A 54 -15.51 -4.56 -32.87
N SER A 55 -15.17 -5.68 -32.24
CA SER A 55 -16.14 -6.61 -31.63
C SER A 55 -16.53 -6.25 -30.19
N ALA A 56 -15.92 -5.22 -29.59
CA ALA A 56 -16.24 -4.83 -28.22
C ALA A 56 -17.67 -4.25 -28.15
N SER A 57 -18.43 -4.64 -27.11
CA SER A 57 -19.83 -4.19 -26.94
C SER A 57 -20.00 -2.68 -26.73
N ALA A 58 -18.91 -1.94 -26.51
CA ALA A 58 -18.92 -0.49 -26.37
C ALA A 58 -18.48 0.24 -27.66
N TYR A 59 -18.07 -0.49 -28.71
CA TYR A 59 -17.49 0.11 -29.92
C TYR A 59 -18.45 1.06 -30.62
N GLU A 60 -19.67 0.61 -30.94
CA GLU A 60 -20.66 1.46 -31.62
C GLU A 60 -21.01 2.69 -30.78
N SER A 61 -21.13 2.56 -29.47
CA SER A 61 -21.40 3.72 -28.60
C SER A 61 -20.25 4.72 -28.55
N LEU A 62 -18.99 4.28 -28.66
CA LEU A 62 -17.85 5.20 -28.81
C LEU A 62 -17.93 5.94 -30.14
N VAL A 63 -18.34 5.24 -31.21
CA VAL A 63 -18.52 5.81 -32.54
C VAL A 63 -19.63 6.86 -32.55
N GLU A 64 -20.79 6.54 -31.97
CA GLU A 64 -22.00 7.36 -31.94
C GLU A 64 -21.87 8.57 -31.01
N ASN A 65 -21.36 8.37 -29.79
CA ASN A 65 -21.30 9.45 -28.79
C ASN A 65 -20.18 10.46 -29.07
N GLY A 66 -19.11 10.05 -29.76
CA GLY A 66 -18.00 10.95 -30.08
C GLY A 66 -17.16 11.37 -28.87
N CYS A 67 -17.35 10.77 -27.69
CA CYS A 67 -16.58 11.05 -26.48
C CYS A 67 -16.33 9.79 -25.66
N PHE A 68 -15.33 9.84 -24.78
CA PHE A 68 -15.07 8.81 -23.79
C PHE A 68 -14.31 9.36 -22.58
N CYS A 69 -14.45 8.69 -21.44
CA CYS A 69 -13.60 8.90 -20.27
C CYS A 69 -12.70 7.68 -20.06
N VAL A 70 -11.38 7.91 -19.94
CA VAL A 70 -10.38 6.93 -19.49
C VAL A 70 -10.30 7.00 -17.97
N ASN A 71 -10.60 5.91 -17.29
CA ASN A 71 -10.52 5.79 -15.85
C ASN A 71 -9.39 4.82 -15.49
N SER A 72 -8.23 5.32 -15.09
CA SER A 72 -7.10 4.50 -14.66
C SER A 72 -7.33 4.02 -13.22
N LEU A 73 -7.36 2.70 -13.03
CA LEU A 73 -7.85 2.09 -11.79
C LEU A 73 -6.82 2.08 -10.67
N ALA A 74 -7.31 2.18 -9.43
CA ALA A 74 -6.52 1.95 -8.22
C ALA A 74 -6.35 0.44 -7.96
N CYS A 75 -5.29 0.05 -7.26
CA CYS A 75 -4.94 -1.36 -7.03
C CYS A 75 -6.04 -2.18 -6.35
N GLU A 76 -6.90 -1.53 -5.56
CA GLU A 76 -8.05 -2.15 -4.89
C GLU A 76 -9.23 -2.43 -5.83
N GLN A 77 -9.25 -1.84 -7.04
CA GLN A 77 -10.38 -1.87 -7.97
C GLN A 77 -10.34 -3.03 -9.00
N HIS A 78 -9.63 -4.11 -8.68
CA HIS A 78 -9.50 -5.30 -9.54
C HIS A 78 -10.84 -5.98 -9.90
N ASP A 79 -11.79 -6.07 -8.96
CA ASP A 79 -13.14 -6.61 -9.21
C ASP A 79 -13.91 -5.78 -10.24
N LEU A 80 -13.73 -4.46 -10.22
CA LEU A 80 -14.35 -3.56 -11.18
C LEU A 80 -13.72 -3.75 -12.58
N ALA A 81 -12.39 -3.90 -12.64
CA ALA A 81 -11.69 -4.25 -13.88
C ALA A 81 -12.20 -5.59 -14.45
N ALA A 82 -12.38 -6.61 -13.62
CA ALA A 82 -12.93 -7.90 -14.02
C ALA A 82 -14.38 -7.79 -14.50
N ARG A 83 -15.23 -7.00 -13.82
CA ARG A 83 -16.63 -6.75 -14.21
C ARG A 83 -16.74 -6.18 -15.63
N PHE A 84 -15.90 -5.21 -15.97
CA PHE A 84 -15.90 -4.57 -17.29
C PHE A 84 -15.21 -5.41 -18.39
N ALA A 85 -14.36 -6.38 -18.02
CA ALA A 85 -13.79 -7.36 -18.94
C ALA A 85 -14.72 -8.58 -19.16
N GLY A 86 -15.58 -8.88 -18.19
CA GLY A 86 -16.38 -10.09 -18.11
C GLY A 86 -17.70 -10.10 -18.91
N PRO A 87 -18.61 -11.03 -18.54
CA PRO A 87 -19.83 -11.30 -19.28
C PRO A 87 -20.92 -10.23 -19.08
N ILE A 88 -20.95 -9.53 -17.94
CA ILE A 88 -21.89 -8.43 -17.67
C ILE A 88 -21.76 -7.37 -18.76
N LYS A 89 -22.86 -6.82 -19.27
CA LYS A 89 -22.89 -5.85 -20.39
C LYS A 89 -23.69 -4.60 -20.05
N GLY A 90 -23.58 -3.58 -20.90
CA GLY A 90 -24.44 -2.40 -20.82
C GLY A 90 -24.31 -1.60 -19.53
N ALA A 91 -25.41 -0.97 -19.13
CA ALA A 91 -25.49 -0.12 -17.94
C ALA A 91 -25.29 -0.89 -16.63
N GLU A 92 -25.59 -2.20 -16.59
CA GLU A 92 -25.39 -3.06 -15.41
C GLU A 92 -23.93 -3.03 -14.93
N ARG A 93 -22.95 -2.84 -15.82
CA ARG A 93 -21.53 -2.68 -15.44
C ARG A 93 -21.33 -1.57 -14.41
N PHE A 94 -22.11 -0.50 -14.49
CA PHE A 94 -21.99 0.72 -13.71
C PHE A 94 -22.76 0.69 -12.38
N GLU A 95 -23.41 -0.44 -12.04
CA GLU A 95 -24.00 -0.64 -10.71
C GLU A 95 -22.93 -0.86 -9.63
N ALA A 96 -21.70 -1.22 -10.03
CA ALA A 96 -20.55 -1.27 -9.15
C ALA A 96 -19.69 0.00 -9.31
N GLY A 97 -19.27 0.56 -8.19
CA GLY A 97 -18.50 1.81 -8.13
C GLY A 97 -19.39 3.06 -8.12
N GLU A 98 -18.79 4.18 -7.73
CA GLU A 98 -19.44 5.49 -7.72
C GLU A 98 -19.05 6.24 -9.00
N TRP A 99 -20.04 6.78 -9.71
CA TRP A 99 -19.84 7.37 -11.04
C TRP A 99 -20.37 8.79 -11.10
N THR A 100 -19.48 9.73 -11.42
CA THR A 100 -19.80 11.12 -11.68
C THR A 100 -19.55 11.45 -13.16
N THR A 101 -19.62 12.72 -13.53
CA THR A 101 -19.31 13.20 -14.88
C THR A 101 -18.35 14.37 -14.82
N LEU A 102 -17.57 14.55 -15.89
CA LEU A 102 -16.74 15.74 -16.08
C LEU A 102 -17.37 16.65 -17.17
N ALA A 103 -16.67 16.94 -18.26
CA ALA A 103 -17.10 17.90 -19.28
C ALA A 103 -18.01 17.30 -20.36
N THR A 104 -17.75 16.08 -20.82
CA THR A 104 -18.47 15.45 -21.95
C THR A 104 -19.73 14.70 -21.54
N GLY A 105 -19.92 14.48 -20.23
CA GLY A 105 -20.97 13.62 -19.68
C GLY A 105 -20.62 12.13 -19.66
N ALA A 106 -19.48 11.71 -20.23
CA ALA A 106 -19.02 10.33 -20.10
C ALA A 106 -18.76 9.96 -18.61
N PRO A 107 -19.00 8.69 -18.20
CA PRO A 107 -18.90 8.31 -16.80
C PRO A 107 -17.47 8.38 -16.26
N ALA A 108 -17.25 9.21 -15.25
CA ALA A 108 -15.98 9.29 -14.53
C ALA A 108 -16.09 8.53 -13.21
N LEU A 109 -15.27 7.50 -13.04
CA LEU A 109 -15.21 6.69 -11.82
C LEU A 109 -14.62 7.53 -10.68
N ASP A 110 -15.34 7.62 -9.56
CA ASP A 110 -14.81 8.17 -8.32
C ASP A 110 -13.87 7.15 -7.65
N GLY A 111 -12.76 7.65 -7.09
CA GLY A 111 -11.71 6.80 -6.54
C GLY A 111 -10.77 6.17 -7.58
N ALA A 112 -10.88 6.54 -8.86
CA ALA A 112 -9.85 6.22 -9.86
C ALA A 112 -8.55 7.01 -9.58
N VAL A 113 -7.41 6.47 -10.01
CA VAL A 113 -6.11 7.18 -9.95
C VAL A 113 -6.14 8.40 -10.88
N VAL A 114 -6.68 8.23 -12.08
CA VAL A 114 -6.85 9.29 -13.08
C VAL A 114 -8.17 9.09 -13.84
N ASN A 115 -8.91 10.18 -14.04
CA ASN A 115 -9.98 10.29 -15.03
C ASN A 115 -9.52 11.29 -16.11
N LEU A 116 -9.51 10.88 -17.38
CA LEU A 116 -9.27 11.76 -18.52
C LEU A 116 -10.51 11.75 -19.40
N ASP A 117 -11.23 12.86 -19.41
CA ASP A 117 -12.44 13.03 -20.19
C ASP A 117 -12.11 13.63 -21.55
N CYS A 118 -12.53 12.94 -22.61
CA CYS A 118 -12.01 13.13 -23.95
C CYS A 118 -13.12 13.25 -24.99
N GLU A 119 -12.93 14.18 -25.92
CA GLU A 119 -13.68 14.24 -27.18
C GLU A 119 -12.87 13.49 -28.25
N ILE A 120 -13.51 12.61 -29.02
CA ILE A 120 -12.86 11.88 -30.10
C ILE A 120 -12.56 12.85 -31.24
N SER A 121 -11.28 13.07 -31.52
CA SER A 121 -10.82 13.95 -32.60
C SER A 121 -10.43 13.18 -33.88
N ASP A 122 -10.02 11.90 -33.74
CA ASP A 122 -9.64 11.08 -34.89
C ASP A 122 -9.82 9.58 -34.60
N ARG A 123 -9.86 8.76 -35.66
CA ARG A 123 -10.02 7.30 -35.60
C ARG A 123 -9.17 6.65 -36.68
N LEU A 124 -8.26 5.77 -36.27
CA LEU A 124 -7.43 4.99 -37.20
C LEU A 124 -7.85 3.53 -37.15
N GLU A 125 -8.32 3.00 -38.28
CA GLU A 125 -8.69 1.58 -38.40
C GLU A 125 -7.43 0.72 -38.58
N LEU A 126 -7.23 -0.21 -37.64
CA LEU A 126 -6.10 -1.14 -37.57
C LEU A 126 -6.62 -2.58 -37.62
N SER A 127 -7.06 -3.02 -38.79
CA SER A 127 -7.61 -4.37 -39.01
C SER A 127 -8.76 -4.70 -38.04
N THR A 128 -8.51 -5.45 -36.96
CA THR A 128 -9.52 -5.86 -35.97
C THR A 128 -9.81 -4.80 -34.90
N HIS A 129 -8.97 -3.78 -34.79
CA HIS A 129 -9.08 -2.73 -33.78
C HIS A 129 -9.20 -1.35 -34.45
N THR A 130 -9.74 -0.39 -33.71
CA THR A 130 -9.66 1.03 -34.07
C THR A 130 -8.94 1.76 -32.95
N LEU A 131 -7.94 2.55 -33.30
CA LEU A 131 -7.31 3.51 -32.39
C LEU A 131 -8.17 4.77 -32.38
N PHE A 132 -8.88 5.00 -31.29
CA PHE A 132 -9.56 6.25 -31.02
C PHE A 132 -8.57 7.26 -30.46
N VAL A 133 -8.44 8.41 -31.11
CA VAL A 133 -7.66 9.55 -30.64
C VAL A 133 -8.61 10.52 -29.94
N GLY A 134 -8.43 10.69 -28.64
CA GLY A 134 -9.22 11.59 -27.81
C GLY A 134 -8.43 12.85 -27.44
N ARG A 135 -8.99 14.03 -27.70
CA ARG A 135 -8.52 15.29 -27.13
C ARG A 135 -9.02 15.40 -25.70
N VAL A 136 -8.10 15.53 -24.74
CA VAL A 136 -8.44 15.64 -23.32
C VAL A 136 -9.04 17.02 -23.05
N VAL A 137 -10.28 17.07 -22.59
CA VAL A 137 -11.02 18.32 -22.31
C VAL A 137 -11.22 18.57 -20.81
N ALA A 138 -11.13 17.53 -19.97
CA ALA A 138 -11.09 17.65 -18.52
C ALA A 138 -10.30 16.48 -17.90
N ALA A 139 -9.73 16.71 -16.72
CA ALA A 139 -9.00 15.68 -15.98
C ALA A 139 -9.24 15.79 -14.47
N ARG A 140 -9.30 14.64 -13.81
CA ARG A 140 -9.29 14.50 -12.34
C ARG A 140 -8.26 13.43 -11.97
N TYR A 141 -7.48 13.63 -10.92
CA TYR A 141 -6.47 12.65 -10.53
C TYR A 141 -6.21 12.67 -9.03
N ASN A 142 -5.74 11.53 -8.51
CA ASN A 142 -5.37 11.34 -7.13
C ASN A 142 -3.91 10.88 -7.04
N ARG A 143 -3.06 11.64 -6.34
CA ARG A 143 -1.62 11.38 -6.20
C ARG A 143 -1.27 10.33 -5.15
N THR A 144 -2.21 9.93 -4.29
CA THR A 144 -1.95 9.00 -3.18
C THR A 144 -2.31 7.57 -3.51
N LEU A 145 -3.18 7.35 -4.50
CA LEU A 145 -3.60 6.01 -4.93
C LEU A 145 -2.53 5.36 -5.82
N ARG A 146 -2.43 4.03 -5.75
CA ARG A 146 -1.52 3.23 -6.57
C ARG A 146 -2.27 2.64 -7.76
N SER A 147 -1.68 2.70 -8.94
CA SER A 147 -2.28 2.14 -10.16
C SER A 147 -2.35 0.61 -10.13
N LEU A 148 -3.50 0.08 -10.54
CA LEU A 148 -3.67 -1.32 -10.92
C LEU A 148 -2.99 -1.57 -12.27
N LEU A 149 -2.18 -2.62 -12.33
CA LEU A 149 -1.53 -3.11 -13.53
C LEU A 149 -2.09 -4.49 -13.90
N TYR A 150 -1.91 -4.86 -15.17
CA TYR A 150 -2.15 -6.19 -15.67
C TYR A 150 -0.90 -6.72 -16.36
N VAL A 151 -0.43 -7.89 -15.92
CA VAL A 151 0.78 -8.54 -16.45
C VAL A 151 0.65 -10.05 -16.32
N ASP A 152 1.08 -10.77 -17.35
CA ASP A 152 1.07 -12.23 -17.46
C ASP A 152 -0.29 -12.93 -17.29
N GLY A 153 -1.38 -12.18 -17.45
CA GLY A 153 -2.72 -12.69 -17.21
C GLY A 153 -3.26 -12.45 -15.80
N ASP A 154 -2.51 -11.74 -14.95
CA ASP A 154 -2.83 -11.48 -13.56
C ASP A 154 -2.79 -9.99 -13.21
N TRP A 155 -3.44 -9.64 -12.10
CA TRP A 155 -3.47 -8.29 -11.55
C TRP A 155 -2.19 -8.01 -10.75
N ALA A 156 -1.66 -6.81 -10.88
CA ALA A 156 -0.47 -6.37 -10.17
C ALA A 156 -0.60 -4.91 -9.72
N SER A 157 0.30 -4.47 -8.85
CA SER A 157 0.46 -3.05 -8.47
C SER A 157 1.93 -2.71 -8.46
N LEU A 158 2.26 -1.45 -8.74
CA LEU A 158 3.61 -0.95 -8.49
C LEU A 158 3.88 -0.91 -6.99
N LEU A 159 5.07 -1.38 -6.63
CA LEU A 159 5.73 -0.95 -5.41
C LEU A 159 6.48 0.36 -5.74
N PRO A 160 6.56 1.33 -4.81
CA PRO A 160 7.38 2.52 -5.01
C PRO A 160 8.81 2.13 -5.37
N SER A 161 9.35 2.65 -6.47
CA SER A 161 10.65 2.22 -7.02
C SER A 161 11.87 2.83 -6.32
N THR A 162 11.68 3.70 -5.32
CA THR A 162 12.78 4.45 -4.69
C THR A 162 13.23 3.83 -3.36
N GLY A 163 14.56 3.84 -3.15
CA GLY A 163 15.23 3.57 -1.87
C GLY A 163 14.72 4.39 -0.69
N GLY A 164 13.99 5.48 -0.92
CA GLY A 164 13.34 6.27 0.14
C GLY A 164 12.37 5.49 1.05
N ALA A 165 11.95 4.29 0.65
CA ALA A 165 11.23 3.38 1.55
C ALA A 165 12.16 2.70 2.57
N VAL A 166 13.34 2.26 2.12
CA VAL A 166 14.40 1.74 2.98
C VAL A 166 14.97 2.87 3.83
N ASP A 167 15.28 4.03 3.24
CA ASP A 167 15.83 5.18 3.97
C ASP A 167 14.86 5.65 5.07
N GLY A 168 13.56 5.73 4.77
CA GLY A 168 12.54 6.09 5.76
C GLY A 168 12.36 5.03 6.87
N LEU A 169 12.54 3.75 6.56
CA LEU A 169 12.57 2.69 7.58
C LEU A 169 13.82 2.81 8.44
N MET A 170 15.00 3.00 7.83
CA MET A 170 16.28 3.16 8.53
C MET A 170 16.25 4.38 9.45
N GLU A 171 15.78 5.53 8.97
CA GLU A 171 15.57 6.73 9.79
C GLU A 171 14.60 6.47 10.94
N GLY A 172 13.54 5.68 10.71
CA GLY A 172 12.62 5.22 11.74
C GLY A 172 13.32 4.41 12.84
N ILE A 173 14.09 3.39 12.44
CA ILE A 173 14.84 2.53 13.37
C ILE A 173 15.86 3.37 14.15
N ASP A 174 16.61 4.24 13.49
CA ASP A 174 17.61 5.09 14.11
C ASP A 174 17.00 6.07 15.12
N THR A 175 15.83 6.65 14.78
CA THR A 175 15.12 7.58 15.67
C THR A 175 14.69 6.87 16.95
N VAL A 176 14.08 5.69 16.84
CA VAL A 176 13.63 4.92 18.02
C VAL A 176 14.82 4.37 18.80
N SER A 177 15.86 3.90 18.12
CA SER A 177 17.11 3.45 18.74
C SER A 177 17.77 4.58 19.55
N GLY A 178 17.76 5.82 19.05
CA GLY A 178 18.23 6.99 19.78
C GLY A 178 17.35 7.36 20.98
N ALA A 179 16.03 7.10 20.93
CA ALA A 179 15.14 7.31 22.07
C ALA A 179 15.44 6.36 23.23
N ILE A 180 15.93 5.14 22.96
CA ILE A 180 16.45 4.26 24.02
C ILE A 180 17.63 4.95 24.70
N ASP A 181 18.63 5.41 23.94
CA ASP A 181 19.83 6.03 24.49
C ASP A 181 19.50 7.27 25.35
N GLN A 182 18.52 8.07 24.92
CA GLN A 182 18.03 9.23 25.68
C GLN A 182 17.32 8.83 26.98
N ALA A 183 16.45 7.83 26.93
CA ALA A 183 15.77 7.32 28.12
C ALA A 183 16.78 6.82 29.16
N MET A 184 17.83 6.11 28.71
CA MET A 184 18.92 5.62 29.57
C MET A 184 19.71 6.71 30.28
N GLN A 185 19.71 7.93 29.75
CA GLN A 185 20.42 9.09 30.32
C GLN A 185 19.53 9.97 31.20
N SER A 186 18.21 9.80 31.10
CA SER A 186 17.24 10.75 31.68
C SER A 186 16.91 10.50 33.16
N SER A 187 17.05 9.26 33.64
CA SER A 187 16.81 8.91 35.05
C SER A 187 17.71 7.76 35.48
N PRO A 188 18.15 7.71 36.76
CA PRO A 188 18.85 6.55 37.32
C PRO A 188 17.91 5.35 37.56
N ASP A 189 16.59 5.49 37.41
CA ASP A 189 15.62 4.41 37.60
C ASP A 189 15.33 3.71 36.27
N SER A 190 15.78 2.45 36.14
CA SER A 190 15.60 1.66 34.91
C SER A 190 14.13 1.41 34.54
N LEU A 191 13.22 1.35 35.53
CA LEU A 191 11.79 1.21 35.25
C LEU A 191 11.22 2.51 34.67
N GLU A 192 11.68 3.66 35.17
CA GLU A 192 11.32 4.98 34.62
C GLU A 192 11.88 5.15 33.20
N ASN A 193 13.12 4.72 32.96
CA ASN A 193 13.72 4.73 31.62
C ASN A 193 12.88 3.91 30.63
N LEU A 194 12.54 2.65 30.97
CA LEU A 194 11.73 1.80 30.11
C LEU A 194 10.33 2.39 29.85
N THR A 195 9.72 2.94 30.90
CA THR A 195 8.41 3.59 30.80
C THR A 195 8.46 4.81 29.89
N SER A 196 9.48 5.67 30.03
CA SER A 196 9.67 6.84 29.17
C SER A 196 9.89 6.45 27.72
N PHE A 197 10.78 5.48 27.49
CA PHE A 197 11.07 4.97 26.14
C PHE A 197 9.81 4.46 25.42
N VAL A 198 8.93 3.73 26.11
CA VAL A 198 7.67 3.24 25.51
C VAL A 198 6.75 4.39 25.08
N LYS A 199 6.69 5.47 25.87
CA LYS A 199 5.92 6.67 25.52
C LYS A 199 6.54 7.39 24.33
N ASP A 200 7.86 7.58 24.34
CA ASP A 200 8.59 8.24 23.26
C ASP A 200 8.47 7.47 21.94
N TRP A 201 8.62 6.15 21.98
CA TRP A 201 8.42 5.29 20.81
C TRP A 201 6.99 5.40 20.26
N THR A 202 5.99 5.36 21.15
CA THR A 202 4.59 5.56 20.76
C THR A 202 4.38 6.90 20.06
N GLN A 203 4.95 7.97 20.60
CA GLN A 203 4.87 9.31 20.02
C GLN A 203 5.55 9.37 18.64
N ILE A 204 6.77 8.83 18.51
CA ILE A 204 7.51 8.78 17.24
C ILE A 204 6.69 8.07 16.14
N TYR A 205 6.03 6.96 16.48
CA TYR A 205 5.28 6.17 15.49
C TYR A 205 3.95 6.83 15.10
N THR A 206 3.31 7.52 16.03
CA THR A 206 2.03 8.21 15.79
C THR A 206 2.22 9.55 15.08
N ASP A 207 3.29 10.30 15.37
CA ASP A 207 3.63 11.53 14.64
C ASP A 207 4.00 11.25 13.18
N ARG A 208 4.57 10.07 12.92
CA ARG A 208 4.93 9.59 11.58
C ARG A 208 3.83 8.72 10.95
N TYR A 209 2.59 8.73 11.44
CA TYR A 209 1.58 7.72 11.12
C TYR A 209 1.31 7.45 9.61
N PRO A 210 1.29 8.43 8.68
CA PRO A 210 1.14 8.10 7.26
C PRO A 210 2.38 7.40 6.65
N ILE A 211 3.54 7.65 7.24
CA ILE A 211 4.88 7.24 6.80
C ILE A 211 5.24 5.88 7.38
N ALA A 212 4.99 5.66 8.67
CA ALA A 212 5.28 4.40 9.37
C ALA A 212 4.55 3.21 8.73
N GLN A 213 3.29 3.39 8.29
CA GLN A 213 2.53 2.37 7.56
C GLN A 213 3.16 2.03 6.19
N LYS A 214 3.75 3.02 5.52
CA LYS A 214 4.33 2.89 4.18
C LYS A 214 5.63 2.09 4.17
N TYR A 215 6.38 2.11 5.27
CA TYR A 215 7.75 1.56 5.33
C TYR A 215 7.89 0.23 6.09
N MET A 216 6.87 -0.20 6.84
CA MET A 216 6.96 -1.46 7.60
C MET A 216 6.66 -2.74 6.79
N SER A 217 6.55 -2.63 5.46
CA SER A 217 6.49 -3.77 4.53
C SER A 217 7.71 -3.87 3.60
N VAL A 218 8.75 -3.06 3.84
CA VAL A 218 9.97 -2.98 3.03
C VAL A 218 10.65 -4.35 2.87
N ASP A 219 10.53 -5.23 3.85
CA ASP A 219 11.12 -6.58 3.79
C ASP A 219 10.60 -7.42 2.62
N LEU A 220 9.40 -7.13 2.11
CA LEU A 220 8.81 -7.84 0.98
C LEU A 220 9.46 -7.48 -0.37
N TYR A 221 10.25 -6.39 -0.44
CA TYR A 221 10.73 -5.85 -1.71
C TYR A 221 12.10 -5.17 -1.68
N ALA A 222 12.78 -5.12 -0.53
CA ALA A 222 14.15 -4.63 -0.45
C ALA A 222 15.13 -5.57 -1.16
N SER A 223 16.18 -4.98 -1.76
CA SER A 223 17.30 -5.75 -2.32
C SER A 223 17.99 -6.57 -1.21
N PRO A 224 18.72 -7.65 -1.54
CA PRO A 224 19.47 -8.40 -0.53
C PRO A 224 20.42 -7.53 0.31
N GLU A 225 21.06 -6.53 -0.29
CA GLU A 225 21.93 -5.58 0.39
C GLU A 225 21.16 -4.68 1.38
N ASN A 226 20.01 -4.12 0.94
CA ASN A 226 19.16 -3.31 1.81
C ASN A 226 18.54 -4.14 2.94
N LEU A 227 18.14 -5.39 2.68
CA LEU A 227 17.67 -6.32 3.71
C LEU A 227 18.77 -6.59 4.75
N GLN A 228 20.02 -6.75 4.34
CA GLN A 228 21.14 -6.92 5.28
C GLN A 228 21.34 -5.69 6.17
N ALA A 229 21.22 -4.48 5.60
CA ALA A 229 21.31 -3.23 6.35
C ALA A 229 20.15 -3.09 7.36
N VAL A 230 18.90 -3.30 6.91
CA VAL A 230 17.71 -3.27 7.78
C VAL A 230 17.81 -4.30 8.91
N ASN A 231 18.20 -5.53 8.59
CA ASN A 231 18.37 -6.58 9.59
C ASN A 231 19.49 -6.26 10.59
N ARG A 232 20.54 -5.53 10.19
CA ARG A 232 21.58 -5.06 11.10
C ARG A 232 21.04 -4.01 12.05
N ALA A 233 20.37 -2.98 11.53
CA ALA A 233 19.79 -1.92 12.36
C ALA A 233 18.74 -2.47 13.34
N ARG A 234 17.91 -3.43 12.91
CA ARG A 234 16.96 -4.12 13.80
C ARG A 234 17.65 -4.90 14.92
N ARG A 235 18.72 -5.63 14.61
CA ARG A 235 19.51 -6.33 15.65
C ARG A 235 20.11 -5.35 16.64
N GLU A 236 20.68 -4.24 16.18
CA GLU A 236 21.24 -3.20 17.05
C GLU A 236 20.17 -2.59 17.96
N PHE A 237 18.97 -2.36 17.43
CA PHE A 237 17.82 -1.93 18.22
C PHE A 237 17.39 -2.97 19.27
N ASP A 238 17.26 -4.24 18.88
CA ASP A 238 16.88 -5.34 19.78
C ASP A 238 17.91 -5.54 20.91
N ASP A 239 19.20 -5.43 20.57
CA ASP A 239 20.30 -5.54 21.53
C ASP A 239 20.27 -4.39 22.54
N LYS A 240 19.98 -3.15 22.11
CA LYS A 240 19.83 -2.00 23.00
C LYS A 240 18.63 -2.14 23.95
N LEU A 241 17.47 -2.56 23.44
CA LEU A 241 16.30 -2.77 24.28
C LEU A 241 16.53 -3.90 25.28
N THR A 242 17.16 -4.99 24.85
CA THR A 242 17.57 -6.08 25.74
C THR A 242 18.53 -5.58 26.83
N GLY A 243 19.51 -4.73 26.47
CA GLY A 243 20.43 -4.12 27.43
C GLY A 243 19.75 -3.18 28.44
N LEU A 244 18.72 -2.44 28.03
CA LEU A 244 17.90 -1.64 28.94
C LEU A 244 17.19 -2.53 29.97
N ILE A 245 16.60 -3.63 29.54
CA ILE A 245 15.93 -4.59 30.44
C ILE A 245 16.94 -5.26 31.36
N GLN A 246 18.07 -5.71 30.84
CA GLN A 246 19.13 -6.38 31.61
C GLN A 246 19.65 -5.49 32.76
N ARG A 247 19.88 -4.21 32.52
CA ARG A 247 20.28 -3.27 33.58
C ARG A 247 19.22 -3.12 34.67
N GLY A 248 17.95 -3.13 34.28
CA GLY A 248 16.85 -3.13 35.23
C GLY A 248 16.72 -4.41 36.05
N ILE A 249 17.19 -5.55 35.53
CA ILE A 249 17.33 -6.78 36.33
C ILE A 249 18.50 -6.62 37.32
N GLU A 250 19.64 -6.10 36.85
CA GLU A 250 20.86 -5.93 37.64
C GLU A 250 20.69 -4.95 38.81
N ASP A 251 19.94 -3.87 38.62
CA ASP A 251 19.61 -2.90 39.67
C ASP A 251 18.41 -3.31 40.55
N GLY A 252 17.78 -4.45 40.24
CA GLY A 252 16.67 -5.04 40.98
C GLY A 252 15.31 -4.35 40.78
N ARG A 253 15.17 -3.48 39.77
CA ARG A 253 13.92 -2.78 39.43
C ARG A 253 12.98 -3.60 38.57
N LEU A 254 13.50 -4.50 37.75
CA LEU A 254 12.75 -5.36 36.84
C LEU A 254 12.94 -6.83 37.24
N GLU A 255 11.90 -7.63 37.05
CA GLU A 255 11.94 -9.07 37.30
C GLU A 255 11.31 -9.79 36.12
N VAL A 256 12.15 -10.46 35.32
CA VAL A 256 11.75 -11.19 34.11
C VAL A 256 12.62 -12.44 33.94
N ASP A 257 12.06 -13.48 33.31
CA ASP A 257 12.78 -14.75 33.09
C ASP A 257 13.88 -14.64 32.02
N ASP A 258 13.54 -14.00 30.89
CA ASP A 258 14.44 -13.81 29.75
C ASP A 258 14.32 -12.37 29.23
N ALA A 259 15.41 -11.60 29.37
CA ALA A 259 15.46 -10.20 28.96
C ALA A 259 15.23 -9.99 27.46
N ARG A 260 15.71 -10.92 26.62
CA ARG A 260 15.61 -10.82 25.17
C ARG A 260 14.21 -11.16 24.68
N LEU A 261 13.60 -12.20 25.23
CA LEU A 261 12.20 -12.54 24.94
C LEU A 261 11.26 -11.42 25.38
N THR A 262 11.54 -10.82 26.55
CA THR A 262 10.81 -9.64 27.04
C THR A 262 10.98 -8.46 26.10
N ALA A 263 12.20 -8.17 25.63
CA ALA A 263 12.46 -7.13 24.63
C ALA A 263 11.64 -7.37 23.35
N PHE A 264 11.63 -8.59 22.82
CA PHE A 264 10.81 -8.93 21.64
C PHE A 264 9.31 -8.72 21.88
N ALA A 265 8.80 -9.10 23.06
CA ALA A 265 7.39 -8.89 23.41
C ALA A 265 7.02 -7.40 23.47
N ILE A 266 7.87 -6.58 24.09
CA ILE A 266 7.69 -5.11 24.15
C ILE A 266 7.77 -4.51 22.74
N SER A 267 8.74 -4.95 21.92
CA SER A 267 8.88 -4.50 20.54
C SER A 267 7.65 -4.82 19.68
N GLY A 268 7.06 -6.01 19.85
CA GLY A 268 5.81 -6.38 19.19
C GLY A 268 4.64 -5.50 19.64
N LEU A 269 4.52 -5.28 20.94
CA LEU A 269 3.45 -4.47 21.55
C LEU A 269 3.44 -3.02 21.03
N VAL A 270 4.61 -2.36 20.99
CA VAL A 270 4.73 -0.94 20.62
C VAL A 270 4.95 -0.76 19.12
N GLY A 271 5.75 -1.61 18.48
CA GLY A 271 6.09 -1.51 17.06
C GLY A 271 4.89 -1.67 16.11
N TRP A 272 3.79 -2.27 16.56
CA TRP A 272 2.62 -2.55 15.72
C TRP A 272 1.54 -1.46 15.72
N ILE A 273 1.74 -0.36 16.46
CA ILE A 273 0.76 0.75 16.59
C ILE A 273 0.29 1.28 15.23
N HIS A 274 1.21 1.41 14.27
CA HIS A 274 0.92 1.87 12.91
C HIS A 274 -0.18 1.08 12.17
N ARG A 275 -0.46 -0.17 12.58
CA ARG A 275 -1.48 -1.01 11.92
C ARG A 275 -2.90 -0.68 12.34
N TRP A 276 -3.09 -0.12 13.53
CA TRP A 276 -4.41 0.05 14.13
C TRP A 276 -4.67 1.45 14.69
N PHE A 277 -3.65 2.26 14.96
CA PHE A 277 -3.83 3.66 15.33
C PHE A 277 -4.63 4.40 14.24
N ARG A 278 -5.38 5.42 14.64
CA ARG A 278 -6.14 6.32 13.76
C ARG A 278 -6.06 7.74 14.36
N PRO A 279 -5.70 8.79 13.61
CA PRO A 279 -5.58 10.15 14.14
C PRO A 279 -6.89 10.71 14.71
N ASP A 280 -8.01 10.28 14.13
CA ASP A 280 -9.39 10.58 14.54
C ASP A 280 -9.99 9.49 15.46
N GLY A 281 -9.14 8.65 16.04
CA GLY A 281 -9.52 7.55 16.92
C GLY A 281 -9.93 7.99 18.33
N ARG A 282 -10.35 6.99 19.13
CA ARG A 282 -10.83 7.20 20.51
C ARG A 282 -9.76 7.72 21.48
N LEU A 283 -8.48 7.41 21.23
CA LEU A 283 -7.37 7.72 22.12
C LEU A 283 -6.34 8.58 21.39
N THR A 284 -5.83 9.59 22.08
CA THR A 284 -4.72 10.42 21.63
C THR A 284 -3.39 9.64 21.71
N PRO A 285 -2.37 10.03 20.93
CA PRO A 285 -1.03 9.46 21.03
C PRO A 285 -0.47 9.35 22.46
N ALA A 286 -0.63 10.41 23.26
CA ALA A 286 -0.16 10.44 24.64
C ALA A 286 -0.90 9.41 25.52
N GLU A 287 -2.22 9.31 25.41
CA GLU A 287 -3.02 8.32 26.15
C GLU A 287 -2.65 6.89 25.74
N ILE A 288 -2.38 6.64 24.45
CA ILE A 288 -1.89 5.34 23.98
C ILE A 288 -0.54 5.03 24.62
N GLY A 289 0.39 5.99 24.63
CA GLY A 289 1.70 5.84 25.25
C GLY A 289 1.60 5.51 26.74
N ASP A 290 0.74 6.21 27.48
CA ASP A 290 0.48 5.95 28.90
C ASP A 290 -0.09 4.55 29.14
N HIS A 291 -1.06 4.11 28.32
CA HIS A 291 -1.64 2.78 28.44
C HIS A 291 -0.63 1.66 28.12
N LEU A 292 0.18 1.81 27.07
CA LEU A 292 1.22 0.84 26.71
C LEU A 292 2.32 0.79 27.76
N ALA A 293 2.72 1.94 28.30
CA ALA A 293 3.68 2.02 29.41
C ALA A 293 3.20 1.22 30.63
N VAL A 294 1.92 1.33 31.01
CA VAL A 294 1.34 0.53 32.11
C VAL A 294 1.35 -0.97 31.81
N LEU A 295 1.09 -1.38 30.57
CA LEU A 295 1.18 -2.79 30.17
C LEU A 295 2.60 -3.31 30.28
N VAL A 296 3.58 -2.54 29.78
CA VAL A 296 5.01 -2.90 29.88
C VAL A 296 5.44 -2.98 31.34
N GLN A 297 5.05 -2.03 32.20
CA GLN A 297 5.33 -2.08 33.63
C GLN A 297 4.81 -3.37 34.28
N LYS A 298 3.60 -3.82 33.91
CA LYS A 298 3.05 -5.09 34.40
C LYS A 298 3.82 -6.31 33.90
N MET A 299 4.38 -6.26 32.68
CA MET A 299 5.18 -7.36 32.13
C MET A 299 6.51 -7.55 32.86
N VAL A 300 7.07 -6.47 33.43
CA VAL A 300 8.41 -6.46 34.05
C VAL A 300 8.37 -6.31 35.58
N ALA A 301 7.16 -6.20 36.15
CA ALA A 301 6.97 -6.10 37.59
C ALA A 301 7.18 -7.46 38.27
N LYS A 302 7.61 -7.42 39.53
CA LYS A 302 7.73 -8.60 40.38
C LYS A 302 6.42 -9.37 40.44
N SER A 303 6.44 -10.59 39.91
CA SER A 303 5.27 -11.44 39.81
C SER A 303 5.20 -12.40 41.00
N ASN A 304 4.02 -12.55 41.59
CA ASN A 304 3.74 -13.62 42.56
C ASN A 304 3.27 -14.92 41.87
N ILE A 305 3.42 -15.03 40.55
CA ILE A 305 3.05 -16.22 39.78
C ILE A 305 4.17 -17.26 39.93
N PRO A 306 3.89 -18.48 40.41
CA PRO A 306 4.92 -19.53 40.57
C PRO A 306 5.63 -19.82 39.24
N THR A 307 6.97 -19.79 39.24
CA THR A 307 7.84 -20.00 38.07
C THR A 307 8.02 -21.47 37.68
N ASP A 308 7.08 -22.35 38.03
CA ASP A 308 7.18 -23.79 37.78
C ASP A 308 6.58 -24.14 36.40
N VAL A 309 7.24 -23.66 35.34
CA VAL A 309 7.02 -24.13 33.97
C VAL A 309 8.37 -24.53 33.40
N ALA A 310 8.97 -25.56 34.00
CA ALA A 310 10.00 -26.33 33.29
C ALA A 310 9.31 -27.13 32.17
N PRO A 311 9.76 -27.03 30.91
CA PRO A 311 9.23 -27.89 29.85
C PRO A 311 9.58 -29.35 30.20
N SER A 312 8.60 -30.25 30.13
CA SER A 312 8.87 -31.68 30.27
C SER A 312 9.77 -32.14 29.13
N GLU A 313 10.72 -33.04 29.41
CA GLU A 313 11.69 -33.58 28.44
C GLU A 313 11.04 -34.30 27.22
N GLU A 314 9.71 -34.41 27.16
CA GLU A 314 8.96 -35.04 26.07
C GLU A 314 8.75 -34.16 24.83
N GLU A 315 8.88 -32.83 24.91
CA GLU A 315 8.53 -31.94 23.78
C GLU A 315 9.70 -31.61 22.81
N VAL A 316 10.92 -32.12 23.06
CA VAL A 316 12.10 -31.87 22.19
C VAL A 316 12.21 -32.87 21.01
N ARG A 317 11.23 -33.75 20.82
CA ARG A 317 11.18 -34.63 19.64
C ARG A 317 9.90 -34.42 18.84
N LEU A 318 9.94 -33.50 17.89
CA LEU A 318 9.26 -33.57 16.58
C LEU A 318 9.80 -32.50 15.62
#